data_AF-A0A537Y676-F1
#
_entry.id   AF-A0A537Y676-F1
#
_cell.length_a   1.000
_cell.length_b   1.000
_cell.length_c   1.000
_cell.angle_alpha   90.00
_cell.angle_beta   90.00
_cell.angle_gamma   90.00
#
_symmetry.space_group_name_H-M   'P 1'
#
loop_
_entity.id
_entity.type
_entity.pdbx_description
1 polymer ?
#
loop_
_entity_poly.entity_id
_entity_poly.type
_entity_poly.pdbx_seq_one_letter_code
_entity_poly.pdbx_strand_id
1 'polypeptide(L)'
;MIAMAVMQKPTDRKARWRVGIAFFFLFACVVAASYGASLILQLSKLQEDSDAREGQEALQGASDAKGIEEALRAHPQNRFLQFIATATRAADETDAALEKLSNEVAPPLASKNINLANASRDDLEALRRDLKVAEANATTLLPRYATLLKAKRDTMEKTARSLHIENGTVSRFLRSVDKQHAEIMAYTSRMLPARADFYRAYGNYVAMLAAEFGAYKVVNGLFIFPSQATVDRYNAAAQAMNAAAKRVDELEQEKASLAKSQAERWTQFVNGK
;
A
#
# COMPACT_ATOMS: atom_id res chain seq x y z
N MET A 1 -37.73 -30.14 -4.96
CA MET A 1 -36.39 -30.60 -4.54
C MET A 1 -35.65 -29.38 -4.03
N ILE A 2 -35.39 -29.28 -2.72
CA ILE A 2 -34.73 -28.11 -2.09
C ILE A 2 -33.23 -28.29 -2.27
N ALA A 3 -32.61 -27.50 -3.14
CA ALA A 3 -31.17 -27.54 -3.36
C ALA A 3 -30.47 -26.70 -2.27
N MET A 4 -29.71 -27.35 -1.39
CA MET A 4 -28.91 -26.67 -0.38
C MET A 4 -27.56 -26.27 -0.97
N ALA A 5 -27.22 -24.98 -0.91
CA ALA A 5 -25.85 -24.54 -1.10
C ALA A 5 -25.04 -24.91 0.16
N VAL A 6 -24.37 -26.06 0.13
CA VAL A 6 -23.40 -26.43 1.18
C VAL A 6 -22.13 -25.65 0.91
N MET A 7 -22.05 -24.44 1.45
CA MET A 7 -20.74 -23.82 1.65
C MET A 7 -20.14 -24.42 2.92
N GLN A 8 -19.00 -25.10 2.78
CA GLN A 8 -18.14 -25.42 3.92
C GLN A 8 -17.92 -24.10 4.67
N LYS A 9 -18.20 -24.13 5.99
CA LYS A 9 -17.96 -23.02 6.91
C LYS A 9 -16.59 -22.42 6.56
N PRO A 10 -16.46 -21.12 6.24
CA PRO A 10 -15.14 -20.52 6.08
C PRO A 10 -14.41 -20.75 7.39
N THR A 11 -13.45 -21.65 7.37
CA THR A 11 -12.62 -22.01 8.50
C THR A 11 -11.96 -20.72 8.99
N ASP A 12 -12.24 -20.40 10.25
CA ASP A 12 -11.79 -19.21 10.97
C ASP A 12 -12.07 -17.82 10.37
N ARG A 13 -13.33 -17.41 10.59
CA ARG A 13 -13.84 -16.03 10.65
C ARG A 13 -12.96 -15.00 11.39
N LYS A 14 -11.90 -15.39 12.11
CA LYS A 14 -10.95 -14.46 12.76
C LYS A 14 -9.96 -13.79 11.78
N ALA A 15 -9.86 -14.27 10.54
CA ALA A 15 -9.07 -13.63 9.49
C ALA A 15 -9.77 -12.43 8.82
N ARG A 16 -11.10 -12.33 8.94
CA ARG A 16 -11.94 -11.52 8.03
C ARG A 16 -11.94 -10.01 8.26
N TRP A 17 -11.25 -9.49 9.27
CA TRP A 17 -11.24 -8.05 9.60
C TRP A 17 -9.85 -7.45 9.77
N ARG A 18 -8.79 -8.27 9.72
CA ARG A 18 -7.41 -7.76 9.78
C ARG A 18 -6.97 -7.07 8.51
N VAL A 19 -7.68 -7.28 7.40
CA VAL A 19 -7.42 -6.57 6.14
C VAL A 19 -7.58 -5.05 6.35
N GLY A 20 -8.63 -4.59 7.03
CA GLY A 20 -8.82 -3.14 7.30
C GLY A 20 -7.74 -2.48 8.16
N ILE A 21 -6.97 -3.26 8.94
CA ILE A 21 -5.86 -2.75 9.77
C ILE A 21 -4.49 -3.00 9.10
N ALA A 22 -4.38 -4.04 8.27
CA ALA A 22 -3.23 -4.26 7.38
C ALA A 22 -3.15 -3.22 6.24
N PHE A 23 -4.28 -2.59 5.93
CA PHE A 23 -4.37 -1.41 5.06
C PHE A 23 -3.62 -0.18 5.63
N PHE A 24 -3.45 -0.09 6.96
CA PHE A 24 -2.85 1.06 7.66
C PHE A 24 -1.31 1.00 7.70
N PHE A 25 -0.72 -0.19 7.63
CA PHE A 25 0.75 -0.37 7.69
C PHE A 25 1.41 -0.41 6.30
N LEU A 26 0.69 0.01 5.24
CA LEU A 26 1.09 -0.15 3.84
C LEU A 26 2.31 0.68 3.42
N PHE A 27 2.59 1.79 4.09
CA PHE A 27 3.54 2.79 3.58
C PHE A 27 4.51 3.36 4.61
N ALA A 28 4.03 3.65 5.83
CA ALA A 28 4.83 4.31 6.87
C ALA A 28 6.12 3.56 7.26
N CYS A 29 6.10 2.22 7.32
CA CYS A 29 7.28 1.45 7.73
C CYS A 29 8.36 1.31 6.64
N VAL A 30 7.99 1.41 5.36
CA VAL A 30 8.96 1.28 4.27
C VAL A 30 9.68 2.60 4.02
N VAL A 31 9.10 3.75 4.35
CA VAL A 31 9.71 5.04 3.98
C VAL A 31 10.54 5.63 5.12
N ALA A 32 10.04 5.58 6.36
CA ALA A 32 10.77 6.07 7.52
C ALA A 32 12.09 5.32 7.77
N ALA A 33 12.15 4.02 7.43
CA ALA A 33 13.37 3.21 7.59
C ALA A 33 14.24 3.12 6.32
N SER A 34 13.72 3.33 5.11
CA SER A 34 14.49 3.03 3.88
C SER A 34 15.15 4.24 3.22
N TYR A 35 14.59 5.46 3.38
CA TYR A 35 15.19 6.64 2.74
C TYR A 35 16.39 7.18 3.49
N GLY A 36 16.55 6.90 4.79
CA GLY A 36 17.82 7.17 5.45
C GLY A 36 18.96 6.29 4.90
N ALA A 37 18.69 5.03 4.53
CA ALA A 37 19.77 4.02 4.42
C ALA A 37 20.54 4.14 3.14
N SER A 38 19.79 4.22 2.05
CA SER A 38 20.35 4.48 0.74
C SER A 38 21.09 5.83 0.70
N LEU A 39 20.60 6.79 1.49
CA LEU A 39 21.07 8.16 1.50
C LEU A 39 22.39 8.23 2.28
N ILE A 40 22.46 7.70 3.49
CA ILE A 40 23.67 7.78 4.32
C ILE A 40 24.78 6.77 3.88
N LEU A 41 24.48 5.64 3.21
CA LEU A 41 25.51 4.64 2.78
C LEU A 41 26.35 5.08 1.59
N GLN A 42 25.75 5.90 0.75
CA GLN A 42 26.46 6.45 -0.40
C GLN A 42 27.03 7.83 -0.09
N LEU A 43 26.45 8.55 0.87
CA LEU A 43 27.02 9.78 1.41
C LEU A 43 28.13 9.51 2.45
N SER A 44 28.22 8.33 3.07
CA SER A 44 29.41 7.96 3.88
C SER A 44 30.67 7.78 3.03
N LYS A 45 30.49 7.58 1.71
CA LYS A 45 31.57 7.67 0.72
C LYS A 45 31.89 9.11 0.30
N LEU A 46 31.15 10.10 0.80
CA LEU A 46 31.51 11.52 0.77
C LEU A 46 32.40 11.92 1.97
N GLN A 47 33.11 10.99 2.59
CA GLN A 47 34.07 11.32 3.66
C GLN A 47 35.15 12.35 3.26
N GLU A 48 35.25 12.70 1.96
CA GLU A 48 36.09 13.77 1.45
C GLU A 48 35.46 15.18 1.60
N ASP A 49 34.15 15.31 1.86
CA ASP A 49 33.45 16.59 2.09
C ASP A 49 33.20 16.81 3.60
N SER A 50 33.71 17.90 4.15
CA SER A 50 33.61 18.23 5.59
C SER A 50 32.18 18.30 6.08
N ASP A 51 31.25 18.76 5.22
CA ASP A 51 29.84 18.90 5.57
C ASP A 51 29.17 17.54 5.77
N ALA A 52 29.55 16.52 5.01
CA ALA A 52 28.95 15.19 5.13
C ALA A 52 29.34 14.52 6.45
N ARG A 53 30.59 14.70 6.89
CA ARG A 53 31.07 14.15 8.15
C ARG A 53 30.47 14.86 9.35
N GLU A 54 30.50 16.20 9.36
CA GLU A 54 29.88 17.00 10.43
C GLU A 54 28.37 16.71 10.51
N GLY A 55 27.70 16.63 9.36
CA GLY A 55 26.28 16.32 9.29
C GLY A 55 25.96 14.91 9.79
N GLN A 56 26.79 13.91 9.48
CA GLN A 56 26.62 12.56 10.00
C GLN A 56 26.81 12.48 11.53
N GLU A 57 27.81 13.19 12.06
CA GLU A 57 28.03 13.29 13.51
C GLU A 57 26.86 13.99 14.21
N ALA A 58 26.35 15.08 13.64
CA ALA A 58 25.18 15.79 14.14
C ALA A 58 23.88 14.96 14.11
N LEU A 59 23.79 13.96 13.22
CA LEU A 59 22.67 13.02 13.17
C LEU A 59 22.82 11.81 14.11
N GLN A 60 23.93 11.68 14.86
CA GLN A 60 24.06 10.57 15.82
C GLN A 60 22.97 10.66 16.89
N GLY A 61 22.10 9.65 16.92
CA GLY A 61 20.93 9.62 17.82
C GLY A 61 19.64 10.21 17.23
N ALA A 62 19.70 10.80 16.03
CA ALA A 62 18.51 11.21 15.29
C ALA A 62 17.89 10.00 14.57
N SER A 63 16.77 9.48 15.10
CA SER A 63 16.04 8.36 14.49
C SER A 63 14.75 8.75 13.78
N ASP A 64 14.39 10.04 13.81
CA ASP A 64 13.14 10.56 13.25
C ASP A 64 13.31 11.94 12.60
N ALA A 65 12.26 12.41 11.93
CA ALA A 65 12.25 13.71 11.26
C ALA A 65 12.53 14.87 12.22
N LYS A 66 12.13 14.74 13.50
CA LYS A 66 12.34 15.76 14.52
C LYS A 66 13.82 15.89 14.87
N GLY A 67 14.52 14.77 15.07
CA GLY A 67 15.96 14.76 15.31
C GLY A 67 16.77 15.32 14.13
N ILE A 68 16.32 15.05 12.90
CA ILE A 68 16.93 15.63 11.68
C ILE A 68 16.76 17.16 11.66
N GLU A 69 15.56 17.66 11.96
CA GLU A 69 15.29 19.10 12.01
C GLU A 69 16.03 19.80 13.17
N GLU A 70 16.21 19.12 14.31
CA GLU A 70 17.02 19.62 15.42
C GLU A 70 18.51 19.72 15.06
N ALA A 71 19.07 18.70 14.40
CA ALA A 71 20.43 18.72 13.89
C ALA A 71 20.63 19.86 12.87
N LEU A 72 19.68 20.05 11.95
CA LEU A 72 19.72 21.16 10.99
C LEU A 72 19.65 22.53 11.67
N ARG A 73 18.84 22.70 12.74
CA ARG A 73 18.81 23.96 13.51
C ARG A 73 20.13 24.26 14.19
N ALA A 74 20.83 23.23 14.68
CA ALA A 74 22.15 23.38 15.29
C ALA A 74 23.23 23.71 14.25
N HIS A 75 23.11 23.17 13.03
CA HIS A 75 24.08 23.35 11.93
C HIS A 75 23.40 23.81 10.63
N PRO A 76 22.85 25.04 10.59
CA PRO A 76 21.96 25.48 9.51
C PRO A 76 22.67 25.63 8.16
N GLN A 77 23.99 25.82 8.14
CA GLN A 77 24.77 25.98 6.91
C GLN A 77 25.25 24.64 6.33
N ASN A 78 25.07 23.54 7.06
CA ASN A 78 25.54 22.23 6.63
C ASN A 78 24.68 21.72 5.46
N ARG A 79 25.27 21.66 4.27
CA ARG A 79 24.57 21.29 3.02
C ARG A 79 24.03 19.87 3.06
N PHE A 80 24.72 18.96 3.74
CA PHE A 80 24.27 17.59 3.90
C PHE A 80 22.99 17.52 4.76
N LEU A 81 22.94 18.22 5.90
CA LEU A 81 21.74 18.28 6.75
C LEU A 81 20.57 18.96 6.04
N GLN A 82 20.82 20.00 5.25
CA GLN A 82 19.78 20.65 4.43
C GLN A 82 19.19 19.68 3.39
N PHE A 83 20.04 18.88 2.75
CA PHE A 83 19.61 17.85 1.80
C PHE A 83 18.79 16.76 2.48
N ILE A 84 19.27 16.22 3.60
CA ILE A 84 18.59 15.16 4.36
C ILE A 84 17.23 15.64 4.85
N ALA A 85 17.14 16.83 5.46
CA ALA A 85 15.88 17.38 5.94
C ALA A 85 14.86 17.54 4.81
N THR A 86 15.30 18.00 3.63
CA THR A 86 14.42 18.14 2.46
C THR A 86 13.99 16.79 1.90
N ALA A 87 14.89 15.80 1.85
CA ALA A 87 14.58 14.45 1.41
C ALA A 87 13.56 13.77 2.34
N THR A 88 13.70 13.97 3.66
CA THR A 88 12.76 13.50 4.69
C THR A 88 11.39 14.16 4.53
N ARG A 89 11.32 15.50 4.40
CA ARG A 89 10.04 16.20 4.16
C ARG A 89 9.34 15.74 2.89
N ALA A 90 10.08 15.62 1.78
CA ALA A 90 9.53 15.12 0.53
C ALA A 90 9.04 13.66 0.64
N ALA A 91 9.65 12.86 1.51
CA ALA A 91 9.19 11.52 1.82
C ALA A 91 7.88 11.53 2.61
N ASP A 92 7.79 12.31 3.68
CA ASP A 92 6.57 12.44 4.50
C ASP A 92 5.37 12.97 3.70
N GLU A 93 5.59 13.98 2.84
CA GLU A 93 4.56 14.53 1.96
C GLU A 93 4.07 13.50 0.93
N THR A 94 5.00 12.73 0.36
CA THR A 94 4.67 11.65 -0.56
C THR A 94 3.87 10.56 0.14
N ASP A 95 4.23 10.21 1.37
CA ASP A 95 3.53 9.20 2.16
C ASP A 95 2.11 9.62 2.50
N ALA A 96 1.91 10.86 2.95
CA ALA A 96 0.59 11.40 3.21
C ALA A 96 -0.28 11.43 1.93
N ALA A 97 0.31 11.80 0.79
CA ALA A 97 -0.37 11.77 -0.49
C ALA A 97 -0.73 10.36 -0.94
N LEU A 98 0.16 9.39 -0.72
CA LEU A 98 -0.07 7.98 -1.03
C LEU A 98 -1.07 7.32 -0.09
N GLU A 99 -1.11 7.71 1.18
CA GLU A 99 -2.15 7.29 2.12
C GLU A 99 -3.53 7.76 1.66
N LYS A 100 -3.64 9.04 1.31
CA LYS A 100 -4.87 9.60 0.74
C LYS A 100 -5.28 8.85 -0.53
N LEU A 101 -4.34 8.58 -1.43
CA LEU A 101 -4.57 7.84 -2.67
C LEU A 101 -5.01 6.39 -2.41
N SER A 102 -4.44 5.73 -1.40
CA SER A 102 -4.83 4.38 -0.97
C SER A 102 -6.26 4.34 -0.43
N ASN A 103 -6.66 5.35 0.33
CA ASN A 103 -8.02 5.49 0.87
C ASN A 103 -9.08 5.67 -0.24
N GLU A 104 -8.69 6.16 -1.42
CA GLU A 104 -9.59 6.22 -2.58
C GLU A 104 -9.83 4.83 -3.20
N VAL A 105 -8.84 3.93 -3.18
CA VAL A 105 -8.98 2.56 -3.73
C VAL A 105 -9.84 1.67 -2.86
N ALA A 106 -9.72 1.82 -1.55
CA ALA A 106 -10.55 1.16 -0.58
C ALA A 106 -11.45 2.19 0.11
N PRO A 107 -12.53 2.65 -0.55
CA PRO A 107 -13.58 3.33 0.20
C PRO A 107 -13.98 2.40 1.35
N PRO A 108 -14.38 2.92 2.52
CA PRO A 108 -14.62 2.08 3.69
C PRO A 108 -15.84 1.17 3.45
N LEU A 109 -15.62 0.05 2.77
CA LEU A 109 -16.53 -1.09 2.66
C LEU A 109 -16.63 -1.78 4.03
N ALA A 110 -15.57 -1.63 4.84
CA ALA A 110 -15.46 -2.11 6.21
C ALA A 110 -16.33 -1.33 7.21
N SER A 111 -16.66 -0.05 6.97
CA SER A 111 -17.50 0.71 7.92
C SER A 111 -18.95 0.23 7.95
N LYS A 112 -19.37 -0.61 7.00
CA LYS A 112 -20.74 -1.12 6.92
C LYS A 112 -20.93 -2.56 7.36
N ASN A 113 -19.87 -3.34 7.66
CA ASN A 113 -19.94 -4.76 8.07
C ASN A 113 -21.21 -5.49 7.67
N ILE A 114 -21.48 -5.50 6.36
CA ILE A 114 -22.78 -5.92 5.87
C ILE A 114 -22.83 -7.43 6.03
N ASN A 115 -23.66 -7.87 6.97
CA ASN A 115 -24.02 -9.28 7.02
C ASN A 115 -24.93 -9.55 5.82
N LEU A 116 -24.36 -10.07 4.72
CA LEU A 116 -25.09 -10.32 3.47
C LEU A 116 -26.34 -11.19 3.68
N ALA A 117 -26.34 -12.06 4.69
CA ALA A 117 -27.48 -12.89 5.08
C ALA A 117 -28.69 -12.08 5.58
N ASN A 118 -28.46 -10.86 6.10
CA ASN A 118 -29.48 -10.00 6.70
C ASN A 118 -29.60 -8.66 5.95
N ALA A 119 -28.87 -8.47 4.85
CA ALA A 119 -28.85 -7.23 4.09
C ALA A 119 -30.19 -7.04 3.37
N SER A 120 -30.68 -5.81 3.29
CA SER A 120 -31.79 -5.49 2.39
C SER A 120 -31.32 -5.48 0.93
N ARG A 121 -32.26 -5.50 -0.02
CA ARG A 121 -31.93 -5.33 -1.45
C ARG A 121 -31.19 -4.03 -1.70
N ASP A 122 -31.59 -2.96 -1.04
CA ASP A 122 -30.97 -1.64 -1.16
C ASP A 122 -29.54 -1.62 -0.63
N ASP A 123 -29.27 -2.35 0.47
CA ASP A 123 -27.92 -2.53 1.00
C ASP A 123 -27.01 -3.27 0.01
N LEU A 124 -27.53 -4.32 -0.64
CA LEU A 124 -26.79 -5.07 -1.65
C LEU A 124 -26.48 -4.20 -2.87
N GLU A 125 -27.44 -3.42 -3.36
CA GLU A 125 -27.22 -2.50 -4.47
C GLU A 125 -26.28 -1.35 -4.12
N ALA A 126 -26.35 -0.82 -2.89
CA ALA A 126 -25.41 0.17 -2.39
C ALA A 126 -23.98 -0.40 -2.34
N LEU A 127 -23.82 -1.59 -1.78
CA LEU A 127 -22.53 -2.29 -1.75
C LEU A 127 -21.98 -2.53 -3.16
N ARG A 128 -22.84 -2.93 -4.11
CA ARG A 128 -22.45 -3.14 -5.51
C ARG A 128 -21.92 -1.85 -6.15
N ARG A 129 -22.56 -0.70 -5.90
CA ARG A 129 -22.09 0.61 -6.39
C ARG A 129 -20.75 0.99 -5.76
N ASP A 130 -20.60 0.82 -4.44
CA ASP A 130 -19.36 1.12 -3.72
C ASP A 130 -18.20 0.26 -4.27
N LEU A 131 -18.43 -1.02 -4.53
CA LEU A 131 -17.45 -1.94 -5.15
C LEU A 131 -17.09 -1.52 -6.58
N LYS A 132 -18.04 -1.00 -7.36
CA LYS A 132 -17.78 -0.54 -8.73
C LYS A 132 -16.87 0.69 -8.76
N VAL A 133 -17.07 1.61 -7.80
CA VAL A 133 -16.20 2.77 -7.61
C VAL A 133 -14.79 2.33 -7.19
N ALA A 134 -14.69 1.39 -6.24
CA ALA A 134 -13.41 0.85 -5.80
C ALA A 134 -12.64 0.16 -6.95
N GLU A 135 -13.33 -0.61 -7.80
CA GLU A 135 -12.76 -1.22 -9.02
C GLU A 135 -12.18 -0.15 -9.96
N ALA A 136 -12.94 0.92 -10.25
CA ALA A 136 -12.50 2.00 -11.13
C ALA A 136 -11.28 2.74 -10.56
N ASN A 137 -11.29 3.02 -9.26
CA ASN A 137 -10.19 3.68 -8.57
C ASN A 137 -8.93 2.81 -8.59
N ALA A 138 -9.04 1.51 -8.30
CA ALA A 138 -7.92 0.57 -8.38
C ALA A 138 -7.29 0.52 -9.78
N THR A 139 -8.13 0.50 -10.82
CA THR A 139 -7.70 0.42 -12.22
C THR A 139 -6.97 1.67 -12.70
N THR A 140 -7.29 2.84 -12.14
CA THR A 140 -6.78 4.15 -12.60
C THR A 140 -5.68 4.74 -11.71
N LEU A 141 -5.31 4.06 -10.61
CA LEU A 141 -4.41 4.63 -9.61
C LEU A 141 -2.92 4.64 -10.02
N LEU A 142 -2.49 3.66 -10.80
CA LEU A 142 -1.06 3.41 -11.07
C LEU A 142 -0.33 4.63 -11.65
N PRO A 143 -0.89 5.39 -12.62
CA PRO A 143 -0.24 6.61 -13.11
C PRO A 143 -0.09 7.69 -12.03
N ARG A 144 -1.11 7.89 -11.19
CA ARG A 144 -1.07 8.89 -10.08
C ARG A 144 0.00 8.53 -9.06
N TYR A 145 0.15 7.24 -8.81
CA TYR A 145 1.21 6.71 -7.97
C TYR A 145 2.60 7.02 -8.54
N ALA A 146 2.81 6.76 -9.84
CA ALA A 146 4.07 7.05 -10.52
C ALA A 146 4.40 8.56 -10.51
N THR A 147 3.39 9.43 -10.66
CA THR A 147 3.57 10.88 -10.59
C THR A 147 4.11 11.33 -9.23
N LEU A 148 3.61 10.76 -8.12
CA LEU A 148 4.08 11.11 -6.78
C LEU A 148 5.54 10.69 -6.56
N LEU A 149 5.91 9.47 -6.96
CA LEU A 149 7.30 9.01 -6.88
C LEU A 149 8.24 9.88 -7.73
N LYS A 150 7.79 10.28 -8.93
CA LYS A 150 8.56 11.19 -9.78
C LYS A 150 8.74 12.57 -9.13
N ALA A 151 7.68 13.16 -8.59
CA ALA A 151 7.76 14.46 -7.92
C ALA A 151 8.75 14.45 -6.74
N LYS A 152 8.76 13.36 -5.97
CA LYS A 152 9.75 13.13 -4.90
C LYS A 152 11.18 13.11 -5.43
N ARG A 153 11.44 12.31 -6.48
CA ARG A 153 12.75 12.23 -7.15
C ARG A 153 13.21 13.59 -7.66
N ASP A 154 12.34 14.32 -8.36
CA ASP A 154 12.64 15.61 -8.96
C ASP A 154 12.96 16.67 -7.89
N THR A 155 12.26 16.63 -6.75
CA THR A 155 12.54 17.48 -5.59
C THR A 155 13.93 17.21 -5.02
N MET A 156 14.29 15.93 -4.84
CA MET A 156 15.62 15.55 -4.34
C MET A 156 16.73 15.99 -5.31
N GLU A 157 16.54 15.78 -6.61
CA GLU A 157 17.51 16.20 -7.63
C GLU A 157 17.70 17.72 -7.65
N LYS A 158 16.60 18.48 -7.63
CA LYS A 158 16.63 19.95 -7.61
C LYS A 158 17.37 20.50 -6.39
N THR A 159 17.07 19.95 -5.21
CA THR A 159 17.71 20.35 -3.95
C THR A 159 19.20 20.05 -3.98
N ALA A 160 19.59 18.85 -4.40
CA ALA A 160 21.00 18.46 -4.48
C ALA A 160 21.80 19.40 -5.41
N ARG A 161 21.21 19.77 -6.56
CA ARG A 161 21.79 20.74 -7.50
C ARG A 161 21.92 22.13 -6.87
N SER A 162 20.91 22.63 -6.15
CA SER A 162 20.98 23.94 -5.49
C SER A 162 22.01 24.01 -4.36
N LEU A 163 22.29 22.87 -3.73
CA LEU A 163 23.30 22.74 -2.68
C LEU A 163 24.70 22.48 -3.25
N HIS A 164 24.86 22.48 -4.58
CA HIS A 164 26.14 22.22 -5.24
C HIS A 164 26.78 20.90 -4.79
N ILE A 165 25.94 19.89 -4.50
CA ILE A 165 26.44 18.54 -4.22
C ILE A 165 27.02 17.98 -5.52
N GLU A 166 28.17 17.33 -5.39
CA GLU A 166 28.90 16.77 -6.52
C GLU A 166 28.02 15.85 -7.40
N ASN A 167 28.03 16.07 -8.73
CA ASN A 167 27.15 15.37 -9.67
C ASN A 167 27.28 13.83 -9.62
N GLY A 168 28.48 13.30 -9.40
CA GLY A 168 28.71 11.85 -9.29
C GLY A 168 27.96 11.24 -8.10
N THR A 169 27.96 11.97 -6.99
CA THR A 169 27.25 11.62 -5.76
C THR A 169 25.73 11.69 -5.95
N VAL A 170 25.21 12.79 -6.50
CA VAL A 170 23.78 12.93 -6.80
C VAL A 170 23.30 11.81 -7.73
N SER A 171 24.08 11.48 -8.75
CA SER A 171 23.73 10.43 -9.73
C SER A 171 23.71 9.02 -9.12
N ARG A 172 24.60 8.72 -8.17
CA ARG A 172 24.59 7.43 -7.47
C ARG A 172 23.37 7.32 -6.54
N PHE A 173 23.08 8.40 -5.82
CA PHE A 173 21.91 8.50 -4.96
C PHE A 173 20.60 8.31 -5.73
N LEU A 174 20.39 9.09 -6.80
CA LEU A 174 19.16 9.02 -7.59
C LEU A 174 18.95 7.65 -8.21
N ARG A 175 20.01 6.93 -8.62
CA ARG A 175 19.89 5.55 -9.10
C ARG A 175 19.34 4.58 -8.05
N SER A 176 19.67 4.80 -6.78
CA SER A 176 19.14 3.97 -5.69
C SER A 176 17.66 4.27 -5.43
N VAL A 177 17.30 5.57 -5.45
CA VAL A 177 15.90 6.02 -5.40
C VAL A 177 15.10 5.43 -6.57
N ASP A 178 15.65 5.47 -7.79
CA ASP A 178 15.04 4.91 -8.99
C ASP A 178 14.85 3.38 -8.88
N LYS A 179 15.83 2.66 -8.32
CA LYS A 179 15.71 1.22 -8.05
C LYS A 179 14.58 0.93 -7.05
N GLN A 180 14.51 1.67 -5.96
CA GLN A 180 13.44 1.52 -4.97
C GLN A 180 12.07 1.83 -5.58
N HIS A 181 11.96 2.91 -6.35
CA HIS A 181 10.74 3.25 -7.08
C HIS A 181 10.34 2.13 -8.04
N ALA A 182 11.27 1.50 -8.74
CA ALA A 182 10.99 0.37 -9.61
C ALA A 182 10.49 -0.86 -8.82
N GLU A 183 11.08 -1.19 -7.68
CA GLU A 183 10.62 -2.29 -6.79
C GLU A 183 9.18 -2.04 -6.30
N ILE A 184 8.89 -0.81 -5.85
CA ILE A 184 7.56 -0.39 -5.41
C ILE A 184 6.56 -0.44 -6.57
N MET A 185 6.91 0.11 -7.74
CA MET A 185 6.04 0.11 -8.92
C MET A 185 5.75 -1.29 -9.43
N ALA A 186 6.74 -2.21 -9.40
CA ALA A 186 6.55 -3.61 -9.80
C ALA A 186 5.63 -4.37 -8.84
N TYR A 187 5.62 -4.02 -7.56
CA TYR A 187 4.64 -4.54 -6.61
C TYR A 187 3.25 -3.94 -6.86
N THR A 188 3.16 -2.60 -6.92
CA THR A 188 1.89 -1.88 -7.09
C THR A 188 1.19 -2.24 -8.40
N SER A 189 1.94 -2.47 -9.48
CA SER A 189 1.40 -2.90 -10.78
C SER A 189 0.78 -4.30 -10.75
N ARG A 190 1.12 -5.14 -9.76
CA ARG A 190 0.51 -6.46 -9.54
C ARG A 190 -0.65 -6.38 -8.54
N MET A 191 -0.50 -5.58 -7.49
CA MET A 191 -1.51 -5.41 -6.44
C MET A 191 -2.77 -4.69 -6.93
N LEU A 192 -2.64 -3.59 -7.68
CA LEU A 192 -3.81 -2.81 -8.11
C LEU A 192 -4.76 -3.58 -9.04
N PRO A 193 -4.29 -4.30 -10.07
CA PRO A 193 -5.16 -5.16 -10.86
C PRO A 193 -5.81 -6.27 -10.03
N ALA A 194 -5.06 -6.93 -9.13
CA ALA A 194 -5.62 -7.96 -8.27
C ALA A 194 -6.75 -7.43 -7.36
N ARG A 195 -6.62 -6.19 -6.85
CA ARG A 195 -7.69 -5.50 -6.11
C ARG A 195 -8.88 -5.18 -6.99
N ALA A 196 -8.65 -4.68 -8.21
CA ALA A 196 -9.72 -4.43 -9.16
C ALA A 196 -10.50 -5.72 -9.49
N ASP A 197 -9.81 -6.83 -9.70
CA ASP A 197 -10.40 -8.15 -9.94
C ASP A 197 -11.20 -8.64 -8.74
N PHE A 198 -10.70 -8.44 -7.53
CA PHE A 198 -11.43 -8.74 -6.30
C PHE A 198 -12.72 -7.91 -6.17
N TYR A 199 -12.65 -6.59 -6.36
CA TYR A 199 -13.83 -5.73 -6.29
C TYR A 199 -14.87 -6.10 -7.36
N ARG A 200 -14.43 -6.42 -8.58
CA ARG A 200 -15.31 -6.90 -9.66
C ARG A 200 -15.98 -8.23 -9.29
N ALA A 201 -15.21 -9.21 -8.83
CA ALA A 201 -15.74 -10.53 -8.47
C ALA A 201 -16.71 -10.45 -7.28
N TYR A 202 -16.41 -9.61 -6.29
CA TYR A 202 -17.31 -9.36 -5.17
C TYR A 202 -18.59 -8.63 -5.65
N GLY A 203 -18.45 -7.63 -6.53
CA GLY A 203 -19.58 -6.92 -7.13
C GLY A 203 -20.53 -7.87 -7.88
N ASN A 204 -19.99 -8.84 -8.63
CA ASN A 204 -20.77 -9.86 -9.34
C ASN A 204 -21.48 -10.82 -8.36
N TYR A 205 -20.81 -11.22 -7.29
CA TYR A 205 -21.41 -12.03 -6.24
C TYR A 205 -22.57 -11.31 -5.53
N VAL A 206 -22.40 -10.03 -5.20
CA VAL A 206 -23.45 -9.20 -4.60
C VAL A 206 -24.60 -8.96 -5.59
N ALA A 207 -24.29 -8.75 -6.87
CA ALA A 207 -25.31 -8.59 -7.92
C ALA A 207 -26.21 -9.84 -8.04
N MET A 208 -25.62 -11.03 -7.91
CA MET A 208 -26.38 -12.29 -7.89
C MET A 208 -27.38 -12.33 -6.72
N LEU A 209 -26.93 -11.94 -5.52
CA LEU A 209 -27.81 -11.86 -4.34
C LEU A 209 -28.89 -10.77 -4.49
N ALA A 210 -28.59 -9.64 -5.12
CA ALA A 210 -29.57 -8.58 -5.35
C ALA A 210 -30.64 -8.99 -6.39
N ALA A 211 -30.25 -9.76 -7.41
CA ALA A 211 -31.13 -10.25 -8.47
C ALA A 211 -32.12 -11.31 -7.96
N GLU A 212 -31.66 -12.20 -7.09
CA GLU A 212 -32.47 -13.28 -6.50
C GLU A 212 -33.15 -12.86 -5.18
N PHE A 213 -33.10 -11.57 -4.83
CA PHE A 213 -33.62 -11.08 -3.56
C PHE A 213 -35.12 -11.39 -3.41
N GLY A 214 -35.47 -12.02 -2.29
CA GLY A 214 -36.84 -12.49 -2.03
C GLY A 214 -37.15 -13.88 -2.59
N ALA A 215 -36.35 -14.40 -3.52
CA ALA A 215 -36.48 -15.77 -4.04
C ALA A 215 -35.73 -16.79 -3.17
N TYR A 216 -34.58 -16.40 -2.60
CA TYR A 216 -33.83 -17.25 -1.67
C TYR A 216 -34.32 -17.10 -0.22
N LYS A 217 -34.06 -18.13 0.58
CA LYS A 217 -34.17 -18.09 2.04
C LYS A 217 -32.80 -18.11 2.67
N VAL A 218 -32.66 -17.52 3.85
CA VAL A 218 -31.42 -17.61 4.62
C VAL A 218 -31.65 -18.46 5.86
N VAL A 219 -30.89 -19.54 6.01
CA VAL A 219 -30.98 -20.47 7.13
C VAL A 219 -29.59 -20.69 7.71
N ASN A 220 -29.39 -20.37 8.99
CA ASN A 220 -28.08 -20.45 9.65
C ASN A 220 -26.95 -19.69 8.92
N GLY A 221 -27.29 -18.61 8.21
CA GLY A 221 -26.34 -17.82 7.41
C GLY A 221 -25.99 -18.43 6.04
N LEU A 222 -26.68 -19.49 5.62
CA LEU A 222 -26.57 -20.07 4.28
C LEU A 222 -27.73 -19.59 3.40
N PHE A 223 -27.42 -19.24 2.15
CA PHE A 223 -28.42 -18.91 1.14
C PHE A 223 -28.98 -20.19 0.51
N ILE A 224 -30.28 -20.38 0.59
CA ILE A 224 -31.02 -21.51 0.00
C ILE A 224 -31.82 -20.97 -1.17
N PHE A 225 -31.50 -21.42 -2.37
CA PHE A 225 -32.14 -20.98 -3.62
C PHE A 225 -33.18 -22.01 -4.09
N PRO A 226 -34.21 -21.56 -4.83
CA PRO A 226 -35.29 -22.44 -5.29
C PRO A 226 -34.89 -23.35 -6.47
N SER A 227 -33.78 -23.07 -7.16
CA SER A 227 -33.34 -23.82 -8.34
C SER A 227 -31.85 -24.17 -8.28
N GLN A 228 -31.49 -25.33 -8.85
CA GLN A 228 -30.09 -25.75 -8.94
C GLN A 228 -29.26 -24.82 -9.83
N ALA A 229 -29.84 -24.33 -10.94
CA ALA A 229 -29.15 -23.38 -11.81
C ALA A 229 -28.74 -22.09 -11.08
N THR A 230 -29.59 -21.61 -10.16
CA THR A 230 -29.29 -20.45 -9.30
C THR A 230 -28.17 -20.78 -8.30
N VAL A 231 -28.19 -21.98 -7.71
CA VAL A 231 -27.12 -22.49 -6.82
C VAL A 231 -25.78 -22.54 -7.56
N ASP A 232 -25.75 -23.07 -8.79
CA ASP A 232 -24.53 -23.20 -9.57
C ASP A 232 -23.93 -21.82 -9.90
N ARG A 233 -24.76 -20.86 -10.30
CA ARG A 233 -24.34 -19.47 -10.53
C ARG A 233 -23.82 -18.79 -9.26
N TYR A 234 -24.51 -18.97 -8.13
CA TYR A 234 -24.07 -18.44 -6.85
C TYR A 234 -22.71 -19.03 -6.44
N ASN A 235 -22.54 -20.35 -6.56
CA ASN A 235 -21.29 -21.03 -6.24
C ASN A 235 -20.14 -20.56 -7.13
N ALA A 236 -20.39 -20.42 -8.44
CA ALA A 236 -19.38 -19.90 -9.37
C ALA A 236 -18.95 -18.47 -9.02
N ALA A 237 -19.90 -17.59 -8.71
CA ALA A 237 -19.59 -16.22 -8.29
C ALA A 237 -18.82 -16.17 -6.95
N ALA A 238 -19.20 -17.01 -5.98
CA ALA A 238 -18.51 -17.12 -4.69
C ALA A 238 -17.08 -17.66 -4.85
N GLN A 239 -16.88 -18.66 -5.72
CA GLN A 239 -15.56 -19.20 -6.03
C GLN A 239 -14.67 -18.16 -6.70
N ALA A 240 -15.18 -17.43 -7.68
CA ALA A 240 -14.43 -16.35 -8.34
C ALA A 240 -14.01 -15.27 -7.35
N MET A 241 -14.91 -14.85 -6.45
CA MET A 241 -14.60 -13.88 -5.39
C MET A 241 -13.51 -14.40 -4.45
N ASN A 242 -13.61 -15.65 -3.98
CA ASN A 242 -12.62 -16.24 -3.08
C ASN A 242 -11.25 -16.41 -3.74
N ALA A 243 -11.21 -16.77 -5.02
CA ALA A 243 -9.96 -16.87 -5.78
C ALA A 243 -9.28 -15.50 -5.92
N ALA A 244 -10.05 -14.46 -6.25
CA ALA A 244 -9.52 -13.10 -6.34
C ALA A 244 -9.06 -12.58 -4.96
N ALA A 245 -9.79 -12.87 -3.89
CA ALA A 245 -9.39 -12.54 -2.52
C ALA A 245 -8.07 -13.21 -2.13
N LYS A 246 -7.92 -14.51 -2.43
CA LYS A 246 -6.69 -15.25 -2.17
C LYS A 246 -5.49 -14.61 -2.90
N ARG A 247 -5.67 -14.17 -4.14
CA ARG A 247 -4.59 -13.50 -4.89
C ARG A 247 -4.15 -12.20 -4.22
N VAL A 248 -5.08 -11.42 -3.68
CA VAL A 248 -4.77 -10.22 -2.89
C VAL A 248 -4.00 -10.58 -1.62
N ASP A 249 -4.43 -11.62 -0.90
CA ASP A 249 -3.75 -12.07 0.33
C ASP A 249 -2.31 -12.57 0.06
N GLU A 250 -2.10 -13.32 -1.02
CA GLU A 250 -0.76 -13.75 -1.45
C GLU A 250 0.17 -12.55 -1.73
N LEU A 251 -0.35 -11.52 -2.41
CA LEU A 251 0.41 -10.31 -2.68
C LEU A 251 0.69 -9.48 -1.41
N GLU A 252 -0.22 -9.45 -0.43
CA GLU A 252 0.06 -8.81 0.87
C GLU A 252 1.17 -9.54 1.65
N GLN A 253 1.28 -10.86 1.53
CA GLN A 253 2.41 -11.63 2.10
C GLN A 253 3.74 -11.32 1.39
N GLU A 254 3.72 -11.22 0.05
CA GLU A 254 4.89 -10.74 -0.70
C GLU A 254 5.34 -9.36 -0.22
N LYS A 255 4.38 -8.46 0.07
CA LYS A 255 4.66 -7.12 0.59
C LYS A 255 5.37 -7.15 1.94
N ALA A 256 4.91 -7.98 2.88
CA ALA A 256 5.57 -8.12 4.18
C ALA A 256 7.03 -8.56 4.03
N SER A 257 7.30 -9.44 3.07
CA SER A 257 8.65 -9.89 2.73
C SER A 257 9.50 -8.78 2.11
N LEU A 258 8.91 -7.98 1.20
CA LEU A 258 9.58 -6.81 0.61
C LEU A 258 9.92 -5.75 1.66
N ALA A 259 9.00 -5.46 2.58
CA ALA A 259 9.23 -4.50 3.66
C ALA A 259 10.35 -4.96 4.60
N LYS A 260 10.37 -6.25 4.95
CA LYS A 260 11.45 -6.85 5.74
C LYS A 260 12.80 -6.76 5.03
N SER A 261 12.85 -7.09 3.74
CA SER A 261 14.08 -6.95 2.92
C SER A 261 14.59 -5.52 2.87
N GLN A 262 13.71 -4.52 2.80
CA GLN A 262 14.10 -3.11 2.81
C GLN A 262 14.64 -2.68 4.19
N ALA A 263 14.00 -3.10 5.28
CA ALA A 263 14.47 -2.82 6.65
C ALA A 263 15.80 -3.53 6.99
N GLU A 264 16.02 -4.74 6.50
CA GLU A 264 17.29 -5.46 6.66
C GLU A 264 18.43 -4.79 5.88
N ARG A 265 18.15 -4.34 4.65
CA ARG A 265 19.09 -3.51 3.87
C ARG A 265 19.46 -2.21 4.62
N TRP A 266 18.51 -1.62 5.35
CA TRP A 266 18.79 -0.47 6.24
C TRP A 266 19.67 -0.85 7.44
N THR A 267 19.40 -1.98 8.07
CA THR A 267 20.15 -2.40 9.27
C THR A 267 21.58 -2.81 8.95
N GLN A 268 21.80 -3.56 7.86
CA GLN A 268 23.15 -3.91 7.39
C GLN A 268 23.96 -2.66 7.12
N PHE A 269 23.33 -1.69 6.48
CA PHE A 269 23.91 -0.40 6.26
C PHE A 269 24.34 0.33 7.55
N VAL A 270 23.42 0.56 8.50
CA VAL A 270 23.73 1.32 9.74
C VAL A 270 24.90 0.69 10.50
N ASN A 271 25.03 -0.63 10.42
CA ASN A 271 26.09 -1.38 11.07
C ASN A 271 27.38 -1.52 10.23
N GLY A 272 27.44 -0.93 9.03
CA GLY A 272 28.60 -1.00 8.14
C GLY A 272 28.97 -2.42 7.69
N LYS A 273 27.99 -3.33 7.60
CA LYS A 273 28.16 -4.74 7.21
C LYS A 273 27.70 -5.00 5.79
#